data_AF-A0A0N0M2V6-F1
#
_entry.id   AF-A0A0N0M2V6-F1
#
_cell.length_a   1.000
_cell.length_b   1.000
_cell.length_c   1.000
_cell.angle_alpha   90.00
_cell.angle_beta   90.00
_cell.angle_gamma   90.00
#
_symmetry.space_group_name_H-M   'P 1'
#
loop_
_entity.id
_entity.type
_entity.pdbx_description
1 polymer ?
#
loop_
_entity_poly.entity_id
_entity_poly.type
_entity_poly.pdbx_seq_one_letter_code
_entity_poly.pdbx_strand_id
1 'polypeptide(L)'
;MTGEFETVTKQLPPMQVQTDGNNVILLADEVGQTFDVSGTTYTVTAVTTDAGGAVTAVSLESSADNTISTTDAVTSIAPATNATGADEVQFQSGINDSIYRKVLRGRNGGNGHIGALFISAGDGGSGAKGDDINQTISGSYTSRSNNLAAVIVQSIGGDGGKGGNGYLGSDGGSGGNAGVGGDVNLVSNAQVLTTGSNSYGILVSSSSGKGGAGGSGFLSGGGSGGGSPGVGGDATATNNGTVATQGAGSIGILAQSLGGSAGDGGGSWGLVSSSGGGSYGGKGGDVRVNQNGVVQTEGEGAHGVLAESIGGSGGDGGSGGGLFADGSNGGAGGPGGDATITAGSNSSTKTSGDFALPSSRSPSAAAAATAAPRWVWWRSAARAARAATRAP
;
A
#
# COMPACT_ATOMS: atom_id res chain seq x y z
N MET A 1 16.42 -26.41 17.86
CA MET A 1 17.30 -25.23 18.02
C MET A 1 18.48 -25.39 17.08
N THR A 2 18.79 -24.38 16.27
CA THR A 2 19.69 -24.43 15.10
C THR A 2 21.20 -24.46 15.41
N GLY A 3 21.60 -24.55 16.68
CA GLY A 3 23.01 -24.73 17.06
C GLY A 3 23.87 -23.48 17.00
N GLU A 4 23.29 -22.29 16.78
CA GLU A 4 23.97 -21.02 17.04
C GLU A 4 23.67 -20.60 18.48
N PHE A 5 24.73 -20.36 19.26
CA PHE A 5 24.60 -19.83 20.62
C PHE A 5 24.39 -18.32 20.54
N GLU A 6 23.28 -17.84 21.08
CA GLU A 6 23.04 -16.42 21.29
C GLU A 6 23.52 -16.00 22.68
N THR A 7 24.12 -14.82 22.78
CA THR A 7 24.64 -14.28 24.04
C THR A 7 23.62 -13.32 24.65
N VAL A 8 23.40 -13.42 25.96
CA VAL A 8 22.59 -12.42 26.68
C VAL A 8 23.29 -11.07 26.66
N THR A 9 22.64 -10.07 26.06
CA THR A 9 23.16 -8.70 25.94
C THR A 9 22.56 -7.76 26.99
N LYS A 10 21.35 -8.05 27.47
CA LYS A 10 20.65 -7.19 28.44
C LYS A 10 19.69 -8.00 29.31
N GLN A 11 19.63 -7.67 30.60
CA GLN A 11 18.57 -8.15 31.49
C GLN A 11 17.39 -7.17 31.45
N LEU A 12 16.18 -7.71 31.28
CA LEU A 12 14.92 -6.99 31.27
C LEU A 12 14.10 -7.46 32.50
N PRO A 13 14.16 -6.77 33.64
CA PRO A 13 13.40 -7.14 34.81
C PRO A 13 11.89 -6.99 34.57
N PRO A 14 11.03 -7.80 35.21
CA PRO A 14 11.32 -8.96 36.05
C PRO A 14 11.28 -10.25 35.20
N MET A 15 12.39 -10.99 35.12
CA MET A 15 12.47 -12.31 34.45
C MET A 15 12.50 -12.35 32.92
N GLN A 16 13.12 -11.37 32.26
CA GLN A 16 13.46 -11.48 30.84
C GLN A 16 14.94 -11.19 30.58
N VAL A 17 15.45 -11.77 29.49
CA VAL A 17 16.76 -11.44 28.94
C VAL A 17 16.64 -11.21 27.45
N GLN A 18 17.35 -10.22 26.94
CA GLN A 18 17.52 -10.00 25.51
C GLN A 18 18.86 -10.57 25.06
N THR A 19 18.87 -11.17 23.88
CA THR A 19 20.05 -11.75 23.25
C THR A 19 20.63 -10.87 22.14
N ASP A 20 21.83 -11.18 21.68
CA ASP A 20 22.47 -10.59 20.49
C ASP A 20 21.77 -10.97 19.17
N GLY A 21 20.99 -12.06 19.16
CA GLY A 21 20.10 -12.44 18.05
C GLY A 21 18.79 -11.66 17.97
N ASN A 22 18.59 -10.63 18.82
CA ASN A 22 17.32 -9.92 18.99
C ASN A 22 16.17 -10.85 19.41
N ASN A 23 16.42 -11.80 20.30
CA ASN A 23 15.36 -12.55 20.96
C ASN A 23 15.20 -12.08 22.41
N VAL A 24 13.97 -12.03 22.89
CA VAL A 24 13.66 -11.92 24.30
C VAL A 24 13.22 -13.28 24.81
N ILE A 25 13.87 -13.73 25.88
CA ILE A 25 13.57 -14.99 26.54
C ILE A 25 12.92 -14.67 27.88
N LEU A 26 11.72 -15.18 28.09
CA LEU A 26 11.06 -15.19 29.39
C LEU A 26 11.68 -16.30 30.23
N LEU A 27 12.23 -15.93 31.39
CA LEU A 27 12.90 -16.84 32.31
C LEU A 27 11.92 -17.53 33.28
N ALA A 28 10.61 -17.42 33.03
CA ALA A 28 9.58 -18.10 33.81
C ALA A 28 9.51 -19.57 33.41
N ASP A 29 9.86 -20.47 34.32
CA ASP A 29 10.02 -21.90 34.04
C ASP A 29 9.24 -22.83 34.99
N GLU A 30 8.60 -22.28 36.03
CA GLU A 30 7.89 -23.07 37.03
C GLU A 30 6.48 -22.55 37.32
N VAL A 31 5.52 -23.47 37.41
CA VAL A 31 4.13 -23.16 37.80
C VAL A 31 4.10 -22.67 39.24
N GLY A 32 3.43 -21.53 39.46
CA GLY A 32 3.36 -20.85 40.76
C GLY A 32 4.42 -19.76 40.97
N GLN A 33 5.37 -19.60 40.05
CA GLN A 33 6.25 -18.42 40.07
C GLN A 33 5.41 -17.14 39.92
N THR A 34 5.77 -16.12 40.69
CA THR A 34 5.09 -14.82 40.67
C THR A 34 6.10 -13.70 40.43
N PHE A 35 5.66 -12.68 39.70
CA PHE A 35 6.45 -11.47 39.48
C PHE A 35 5.53 -10.26 39.30
N ASP A 36 6.01 -9.10 39.77
CA ASP A 36 5.23 -7.86 39.78
C ASP A 36 5.62 -6.91 38.64
N VAL A 37 4.61 -6.35 37.99
CA VAL A 37 4.74 -5.48 36.83
C VAL A 37 3.90 -4.24 37.02
N SER A 38 4.54 -3.11 37.26
CA SER A 38 3.85 -1.83 37.38
C SER A 38 2.65 -1.87 38.36
N GLY A 39 2.72 -2.72 39.39
CA GLY A 39 1.67 -2.91 40.40
C GLY A 39 0.72 -4.10 40.18
N THR A 40 0.86 -4.87 39.10
CA THR A 40 0.11 -6.11 38.86
C THR A 40 1.01 -7.32 39.05
N THR A 41 0.64 -8.23 39.94
CA THR A 41 1.30 -9.54 40.10
C THR A 41 0.82 -10.48 39.01
N TYR A 42 1.75 -11.12 38.31
CA TYR A 42 1.47 -12.21 37.37
C TYR A 42 1.91 -13.53 37.97
N THR A 43 1.07 -14.56 37.89
CA THR A 43 1.35 -15.91 38.37
C THR A 43 1.44 -16.88 37.21
N VAL A 44 2.49 -17.68 37.14
CA VAL A 44 2.60 -18.75 36.12
C VAL A 44 1.60 -19.86 36.44
N THR A 45 0.63 -20.09 35.56
CA THR A 45 -0.40 -21.14 35.72
C THR A 45 -0.14 -22.37 34.87
N ALA A 46 0.64 -22.26 33.79
CA ALA A 46 1.09 -23.40 32.99
C ALA A 46 2.42 -23.11 32.30
N VAL A 47 3.24 -24.15 32.09
CA VAL A 47 4.49 -24.10 31.32
C VAL A 47 4.40 -25.17 30.24
N THR A 48 4.65 -24.79 28.99
CA THR A 48 4.69 -25.68 27.84
C THR A 48 6.14 -25.90 27.45
N THR A 49 6.55 -27.16 27.27
CA THR A 49 7.92 -27.52 26.87
C THR A 49 7.94 -28.30 25.57
N ASP A 50 9.03 -28.21 24.82
CA ASP A 50 9.27 -29.07 23.66
C ASP A 50 9.74 -30.49 24.07
N ALA A 51 9.98 -31.34 23.07
CA ALA A 51 10.46 -32.71 23.27
C ALA A 51 11.88 -32.79 23.88
N GLY A 52 12.62 -31.68 23.89
CA GLY A 52 13.94 -31.53 24.52
C GLY A 52 13.88 -30.96 25.93
N GLY A 53 12.69 -30.64 26.45
CA GLY A 53 12.48 -30.06 27.78
C GLY A 53 12.70 -28.54 27.84
N ALA A 54 12.90 -27.87 26.70
CA ALA A 54 13.00 -26.42 26.68
C ALA A 54 11.61 -25.78 26.79
N VAL A 55 11.46 -24.74 27.61
CA VAL A 55 10.21 -23.99 27.72
C VAL A 55 9.93 -23.28 26.40
N THR A 56 8.78 -23.53 25.80
CA THR A 56 8.32 -22.93 24.55
C THR A 56 7.22 -21.90 24.76
N ALA A 57 6.40 -22.05 25.79
CA ALA A 57 5.36 -21.07 26.14
C ALA A 57 5.01 -21.12 27.64
N VAL A 58 4.50 -20.02 28.17
CA VAL A 58 4.11 -19.86 29.58
C VAL A 58 2.72 -19.23 29.62
N SER A 59 1.83 -19.79 30.44
CA SER A 59 0.53 -19.17 30.76
C SER A 59 0.63 -18.40 32.07
N LEU A 60 0.17 -17.15 32.03
CA LEU A 60 0.24 -16.21 33.13
C LEU A 60 -1.17 -15.78 33.52
N GLU A 61 -1.47 -15.82 34.81
CA GLU A 61 -2.67 -15.24 35.41
C GLU A 61 -2.36 -13.88 36.00
N SER A 62 -3.12 -12.87 35.60
CA SER A 62 -3.01 -11.50 36.14
C SER A 62 -3.83 -11.37 37.42
N SER A 63 -3.22 -10.88 38.49
CA SER A 63 -3.91 -10.58 39.76
C SER A 63 -4.86 -9.39 39.71
N ALA A 64 -4.80 -8.58 38.63
CA ALA A 64 -5.68 -7.42 38.47
C ALA A 64 -7.09 -7.81 37.98
N ASP A 65 -7.19 -8.88 37.19
CA ASP A 65 -8.43 -9.27 36.50
C ASP A 65 -8.67 -10.79 36.42
N ASN A 66 -7.81 -11.61 37.03
CA ASN A 66 -7.82 -13.08 37.00
C ASN A 66 -7.88 -13.68 35.58
N THR A 67 -7.40 -12.94 34.58
CA THR A 67 -7.34 -13.44 33.22
C THR A 67 -6.09 -14.29 33.02
N ILE A 68 -6.24 -15.45 32.36
CA ILE A 68 -5.13 -16.33 31.98
C ILE A 68 -4.78 -16.09 30.52
N SER A 69 -3.50 -15.85 30.23
CA SER A 69 -2.99 -15.69 28.88
C SER A 69 -1.71 -16.48 28.65
N THR A 70 -1.59 -17.10 27.49
CA THR A 70 -0.41 -17.88 27.08
C THR A 70 0.48 -17.06 26.15
N THR A 71 1.76 -16.96 26.46
CA THR A 71 2.77 -16.28 25.63
C THR A 71 3.92 -17.23 25.31
N ASP A 72 4.54 -17.07 24.15
CA ASP A 72 5.76 -17.81 23.80
C ASP A 72 6.91 -17.39 24.71
N ALA A 73 7.74 -18.36 25.09
CA ALA A 73 8.86 -18.14 26.01
C ALA A 73 10.08 -17.52 25.32
N VAL A 74 10.17 -17.64 23.98
CA VAL A 74 11.18 -16.96 23.16
C VAL A 74 10.46 -16.19 22.07
N THR A 75 10.64 -14.86 22.05
CA THR A 75 10.05 -13.99 21.04
C THR A 75 11.16 -13.22 20.33
N SER A 76 11.19 -13.29 19.00
CA SER A 76 12.07 -12.40 18.23
C SER A 76 11.54 -10.99 18.27
N ILE A 77 12.38 -10.06 18.70
CA ILE A 77 12.15 -8.62 18.72
C ILE A 77 12.96 -7.89 17.65
N ALA A 78 13.42 -8.63 16.63
CA ALA A 78 14.13 -8.03 15.51
C ALA A 78 13.30 -6.86 14.94
N PRO A 79 13.90 -5.66 14.79
CA PRO A 79 13.22 -4.56 14.12
C PRO A 79 12.80 -4.98 12.72
N ALA A 80 11.66 -4.50 12.27
CA ALA A 80 11.24 -4.72 10.91
C ALA A 80 12.27 -4.14 9.92
N THR A 81 12.47 -4.84 8.81
CA THR A 81 13.43 -4.43 7.79
C THR A 81 12.86 -3.29 6.95
N ASN A 82 13.59 -2.18 6.88
CA ASN A 82 13.33 -1.15 5.90
C ASN A 82 13.85 -1.61 4.54
N ALA A 83 12.98 -1.64 3.54
CA ALA A 83 13.36 -2.02 2.20
C ALA A 83 14.17 -0.91 1.51
N THR A 84 15.11 -1.31 0.67
CA THR A 84 15.90 -0.41 -0.19
C THR A 84 15.89 -0.92 -1.61
N GLY A 85 15.95 -0.03 -2.62
CA GLY A 85 16.04 -0.42 -4.03
C GLY A 85 14.79 -1.08 -4.63
N ALA A 86 14.85 -1.30 -5.94
CA ALA A 86 13.77 -1.86 -6.74
C ALA A 86 14.25 -3.03 -7.59
N ASP A 87 13.33 -3.93 -7.92
CA ASP A 87 13.56 -5.10 -8.75
C ASP A 87 12.76 -4.98 -10.05
N GLU A 88 13.34 -5.42 -11.17
CA GLU A 88 12.64 -5.45 -12.46
C GLU A 88 11.74 -6.68 -12.57
N VAL A 89 10.46 -6.46 -12.86
CA VAL A 89 9.48 -7.52 -13.07
C VAL A 89 9.67 -8.11 -14.47
N GLN A 90 9.99 -9.40 -14.52
CA GLN A 90 10.16 -10.14 -15.76
C GLN A 90 8.81 -10.66 -16.28
N PHE A 91 8.59 -10.55 -17.59
CA PHE A 91 7.37 -11.02 -18.25
C PHE A 91 7.71 -12.02 -19.35
N GLN A 92 6.99 -13.14 -19.42
CA GLN A 92 7.04 -14.00 -20.60
C GLN A 92 6.27 -13.36 -21.76
N SER A 93 6.87 -13.30 -22.95
CA SER A 93 6.18 -12.88 -24.17
C SER A 93 5.34 -14.03 -24.71
N GLY A 94 4.08 -13.76 -25.06
CA GLY A 94 3.21 -14.73 -25.71
C GLY A 94 3.69 -15.08 -27.12
N ILE A 95 3.25 -16.24 -27.63
CA ILE A 95 3.54 -16.66 -29.00
C ILE A 95 2.85 -15.66 -29.95
N ASN A 96 3.64 -15.02 -30.84
CA ASN A 96 3.24 -14.03 -31.85
C ASN A 96 3.07 -12.56 -31.39
N ASP A 97 3.35 -12.22 -30.13
CA ASP A 97 3.33 -10.83 -29.66
C ASP A 97 4.76 -10.26 -29.57
N SER A 98 4.96 -9.05 -30.11
CA SER A 98 6.21 -8.28 -30.01
C SER A 98 5.94 -7.09 -29.09
N ILE A 99 6.26 -7.21 -27.81
CA ILE A 99 5.88 -6.21 -26.80
C ILE A 99 7.11 -5.67 -26.08
N TYR A 100 6.98 -4.47 -25.53
CA TYR A 100 8.00 -3.86 -24.68
C TYR A 100 7.46 -3.70 -23.27
N ARG A 101 8.21 -4.17 -22.27
CA ARG A 101 7.86 -3.98 -20.86
C ARG A 101 9.10 -3.59 -20.08
N LYS A 102 9.01 -2.49 -19.35
CA LYS A 102 9.95 -2.12 -18.30
C LYS A 102 9.16 -1.76 -17.06
N VAL A 103 9.17 -2.65 -16.08
CA VAL A 103 8.41 -2.47 -14.83
C VAL A 103 9.37 -2.64 -13.67
N LEU A 104 9.62 -1.56 -12.94
CA LEU A 104 10.48 -1.57 -11.75
C LEU A 104 9.60 -1.44 -10.50
N ARG A 105 9.83 -2.30 -9.51
CA ARG A 105 9.07 -2.31 -8.27
C ARG A 105 10.00 -2.22 -7.06
N GLY A 106 9.80 -1.21 -6.22
CA GLY A 106 10.43 -1.09 -4.91
C GLY A 106 10.08 -2.28 -4.02
N ARG A 107 11.05 -2.76 -3.24
CA ARG A 107 10.82 -3.85 -2.29
C ARG A 107 9.91 -3.42 -1.13
N ASN A 108 9.18 -4.37 -0.57
CA ASN A 108 8.25 -4.14 0.54
C ASN A 108 8.99 -4.17 1.89
N GLY A 109 8.55 -3.33 2.83
CA GLY A 109 9.04 -3.34 4.20
C GLY A 109 8.62 -4.58 4.98
N GLY A 110 9.43 -4.99 5.94
CA GLY A 110 9.14 -6.13 6.82
C GLY A 110 8.01 -5.83 7.82
N ASN A 111 7.36 -6.86 8.33
CA ASN A 111 6.36 -6.69 9.39
C ASN A 111 7.03 -6.57 10.76
N GLY A 112 6.43 -5.80 11.65
CA GLY A 112 6.79 -5.73 13.06
C GLY A 112 6.46 -7.03 13.80
N HIS A 113 7.22 -7.29 14.86
CA HIS A 113 7.02 -8.45 15.72
C HIS A 113 5.88 -8.21 16.72
N ILE A 114 5.26 -9.29 17.19
CA ILE A 114 4.20 -9.25 18.20
C ILE A 114 4.77 -8.71 19.52
N GLY A 115 4.03 -7.81 20.16
CA GLY A 115 4.27 -7.35 21.52
C GLY A 115 3.52 -8.21 22.52
N ALA A 116 4.11 -8.39 23.69
CA ALA A 116 3.53 -9.13 24.80
C ALA A 116 3.95 -8.46 26.11
N LEU A 117 3.72 -9.11 27.26
CA LEU A 117 4.13 -8.58 28.56
C LEU A 117 5.63 -8.18 28.52
N PHE A 118 5.90 -6.90 28.80
CA PHE A 118 7.22 -6.23 28.76
C PHE A 118 7.92 -6.08 27.41
N ILE A 119 7.32 -6.61 26.33
CA ILE A 119 7.85 -6.50 24.98
C ILE A 119 6.89 -5.60 24.20
N SER A 120 7.34 -4.39 23.86
CA SER A 120 6.59 -3.53 22.94
C SER A 120 6.44 -4.22 21.59
N ALA A 121 5.27 -4.13 20.97
CA ALA A 121 5.14 -4.60 19.60
C ALA A 121 6.06 -3.81 18.66
N GLY A 122 6.61 -4.48 17.66
CA GLY A 122 7.50 -3.86 16.70
C GLY A 122 6.73 -3.04 15.67
N ASP A 123 7.31 -1.93 15.23
CA ASP A 123 6.82 -1.17 14.08
C ASP A 123 7.06 -1.94 12.78
N GLY A 124 6.24 -1.68 11.76
CA GLY A 124 6.46 -2.14 10.40
C GLY A 124 7.56 -1.35 9.70
N GLY A 125 8.32 -2.03 8.85
CA GLY A 125 9.39 -1.43 8.06
C GLY A 125 8.84 -0.63 6.87
N SER A 126 9.58 0.37 6.42
CA SER A 126 9.20 1.17 5.25
C SER A 126 9.43 0.42 3.93
N GLY A 127 8.54 0.62 2.97
CA GLY A 127 8.73 0.19 1.58
C GLY A 127 9.76 1.04 0.84
N ALA A 128 10.44 0.46 -0.14
CA ALA A 128 11.45 1.16 -0.93
C ALA A 128 10.83 2.05 -2.00
N LYS A 129 11.49 3.16 -2.35
CA LYS A 129 11.15 3.95 -3.53
C LYS A 129 11.20 3.08 -4.80
N GLY A 130 10.24 3.25 -5.69
CA GLY A 130 10.31 2.71 -7.06
C GLY A 130 11.34 3.50 -7.88
N ASP A 131 12.15 2.80 -8.67
CA ASP A 131 13.21 3.45 -9.45
C ASP A 131 12.66 4.38 -10.54
N ASP A 132 13.38 5.46 -10.82
CA ASP A 132 13.05 6.38 -11.91
C ASP A 132 13.38 5.73 -13.26
N ILE A 133 12.48 5.86 -14.23
CA ILE A 133 12.60 5.22 -15.53
C ILE A 133 12.64 6.28 -16.62
N ASN A 134 13.80 6.42 -17.27
CA ASN A 134 13.97 7.22 -18.48
C ASN A 134 14.22 6.28 -19.67
N GLN A 135 13.26 6.17 -20.60
CA GLN A 135 13.35 5.26 -21.75
C GLN A 135 13.05 5.94 -23.07
N THR A 136 13.82 5.57 -24.09
CA THR A 136 13.53 5.88 -25.48
C THR A 136 13.39 4.57 -26.24
N ILE A 137 12.26 4.39 -26.92
CA ILE A 137 12.01 3.18 -27.72
C ILE A 137 11.90 3.54 -29.20
N SER A 138 12.45 2.66 -30.04
CA SER A 138 12.37 2.72 -31.49
C SER A 138 12.23 1.29 -32.01
N GLY A 139 11.26 1.04 -32.89
CA GLY A 139 10.98 -0.32 -33.38
C GLY A 139 9.51 -0.51 -33.73
N SER A 140 9.09 -1.78 -33.82
CA SER A 140 7.70 -2.17 -34.04
C SER A 140 7.23 -3.12 -32.94
N TYR A 141 6.18 -2.71 -32.23
CA TYR A 141 5.56 -3.48 -31.15
C TYR A 141 4.13 -3.82 -31.55
N THR A 142 3.77 -5.10 -31.49
CA THR A 142 2.43 -5.59 -31.81
C THR A 142 1.90 -6.47 -30.69
N SER A 143 0.72 -6.15 -30.19
CA SER A 143 -0.03 -6.99 -29.25
C SER A 143 -1.38 -7.38 -29.84
N ARG A 144 -1.61 -8.69 -29.97
CA ARG A 144 -2.84 -9.27 -30.52
C ARG A 144 -3.78 -9.79 -29.44
N SER A 145 -3.25 -10.03 -28.24
CA SER A 145 -3.99 -10.55 -27.10
C SER A 145 -4.91 -9.49 -26.47
N ASN A 146 -6.08 -9.90 -25.97
CA ASN A 146 -6.95 -9.04 -25.18
C ASN A 146 -6.31 -8.70 -23.83
N ASN A 147 -6.66 -7.55 -23.27
CA ASN A 147 -6.18 -7.07 -21.96
C ASN A 147 -4.65 -6.95 -21.87
N LEU A 148 -3.97 -6.81 -23.01
CA LEU A 148 -2.52 -6.78 -23.09
C LEU A 148 -2.04 -5.49 -23.75
N ALA A 149 -1.26 -4.71 -23.01
CA ALA A 149 -0.61 -3.55 -23.58
C ALA A 149 0.58 -3.94 -24.45
N ALA A 150 0.75 -3.24 -25.59
CA ALA A 150 1.90 -3.44 -26.46
C ALA A 150 3.19 -2.86 -25.87
N VAL A 151 3.10 -1.69 -25.22
CA VAL A 151 4.21 -1.05 -24.51
C VAL A 151 3.78 -0.74 -23.07
N ILE A 152 4.55 -1.18 -22.09
CA ILE A 152 4.39 -0.83 -20.68
C ILE A 152 5.70 -0.26 -20.14
N VAL A 153 5.63 0.92 -19.57
CA VAL A 153 6.71 1.48 -18.75
C VAL A 153 6.13 1.92 -17.43
N GLN A 154 6.56 1.27 -16.34
CA GLN A 154 5.94 1.49 -15.04
C GLN A 154 6.95 1.49 -13.89
N SER A 155 6.86 2.49 -13.02
CA SER A 155 7.56 2.50 -11.73
C SER A 155 6.57 2.33 -10.59
N ILE A 156 6.88 1.42 -9.66
CA ILE A 156 6.02 1.06 -8.53
C ILE A 156 6.82 1.20 -7.24
N GLY A 157 6.35 2.00 -6.29
CA GLY A 157 6.89 2.03 -4.92
C GLY A 157 6.55 0.76 -4.14
N GLY A 158 7.40 0.37 -3.21
CA GLY A 158 7.16 -0.78 -2.32
C GLY A 158 6.15 -0.48 -1.23
N ASP A 159 5.45 -1.50 -0.75
CA ASP A 159 4.50 -1.35 0.35
C ASP A 159 5.21 -1.25 1.71
N GLY A 160 4.62 -0.51 2.64
CA GLY A 160 5.02 -0.51 4.03
C GLY A 160 4.59 -1.79 4.75
N GLY A 161 5.43 -2.29 5.64
CA GLY A 161 5.13 -3.46 6.46
C GLY A 161 4.12 -3.16 7.56
N LYS A 162 3.44 -4.18 8.06
CA LYS A 162 2.44 -4.02 9.14
C LYS A 162 3.14 -3.87 10.49
N GLY A 163 2.59 -3.04 11.37
CA GLY A 163 2.96 -3.05 12.78
C GLY A 163 2.51 -4.34 13.47
N GLY A 164 3.26 -4.77 14.48
CA GLY A 164 2.92 -5.95 15.27
C GLY A 164 1.77 -5.69 16.24
N ASN A 165 0.99 -6.72 16.55
CA ASN A 165 -0.06 -6.59 17.57
C ASN A 165 0.54 -6.63 18.97
N GLY A 166 0.00 -5.84 19.90
CA GLY A 166 0.35 -5.87 21.31
C GLY A 166 -0.66 -6.67 22.13
N TYR A 167 -0.19 -7.64 22.89
CA TYR A 167 -0.99 -8.43 23.83
C TYR A 167 -0.58 -8.11 25.27
N LEU A 168 -1.47 -8.42 26.21
CA LEU A 168 -1.20 -8.31 27.66
C LEU A 168 -0.80 -6.90 28.10
N GLY A 169 -1.50 -5.89 27.58
CA GLY A 169 -1.27 -4.49 27.93
C GLY A 169 -0.13 -3.82 27.17
N SER A 170 0.51 -4.52 26.23
CA SER A 170 1.42 -3.91 25.26
C SER A 170 0.61 -3.21 24.16
N ASP A 171 1.05 -2.02 23.76
CA ASP A 171 0.49 -1.31 22.62
C ASP A 171 0.91 -1.99 21.31
N GLY A 172 0.07 -1.85 20.27
CA GLY A 172 0.43 -2.27 18.92
C GLY A 172 1.56 -1.41 18.34
N GLY A 173 2.31 -1.95 17.38
CA GLY A 173 3.33 -1.22 16.64
C GLY A 173 2.73 -0.38 15.53
N SER A 174 3.41 0.69 15.12
CA SER A 174 2.99 1.52 13.99
C SER A 174 3.17 0.80 12.66
N GLY A 175 2.32 1.11 11.68
CA GLY A 175 2.51 0.64 10.31
C GLY A 175 3.70 1.33 9.64
N GLY A 176 4.42 0.60 8.78
CA GLY A 176 5.52 1.14 7.99
C GLY A 176 5.07 2.06 6.87
N ASN A 177 5.89 3.04 6.51
CA ASN A 177 5.57 3.97 5.42
C ASN A 177 5.66 3.28 4.06
N ALA A 178 4.81 3.67 3.11
CA ALA A 178 4.95 3.22 1.74
C ALA A 178 6.12 3.89 1.03
N GLY A 179 6.69 3.18 0.07
CA GLY A 179 7.63 3.72 -0.89
C GLY A 179 6.94 4.64 -1.89
N VAL A 180 7.60 5.74 -2.23
CA VAL A 180 7.15 6.65 -3.30
C VAL A 180 7.30 5.99 -4.68
N GLY A 181 6.44 6.37 -5.63
CA GLY A 181 6.61 5.98 -7.03
C GLY A 181 7.81 6.73 -7.63
N GLY A 182 8.54 6.10 -8.55
CA GLY A 182 9.59 6.76 -9.30
C GLY A 182 9.02 7.54 -10.49
N ASP A 183 9.76 8.54 -10.96
CA ASP A 183 9.36 9.30 -12.15
C ASP A 183 9.51 8.43 -13.39
N VAL A 184 8.54 8.49 -14.29
CA VAL A 184 8.55 7.72 -15.53
C VAL A 184 8.49 8.65 -16.72
N ASN A 185 9.52 8.61 -17.55
CA ASN A 185 9.64 9.38 -18.77
C ASN A 185 9.90 8.44 -19.96
N LEU A 186 8.89 8.32 -20.83
CA LEU A 186 8.96 7.54 -22.05
C LEU A 186 8.97 8.47 -23.28
N VAL A 187 9.93 8.24 -24.18
CA VAL A 187 9.93 8.77 -25.54
C VAL A 187 9.74 7.63 -26.53
N SER A 188 8.60 7.60 -27.21
CA SER A 188 8.29 6.62 -28.26
C SER A 188 8.51 7.20 -29.64
N ASN A 189 9.47 6.64 -30.37
CA ASN A 189 9.65 6.83 -31.82
C ASN A 189 9.20 5.58 -32.60
N ALA A 190 8.44 4.69 -31.95
CA ALA A 190 8.10 3.36 -32.44
C ALA A 190 6.77 3.33 -33.22
N GLN A 191 6.57 2.24 -33.97
CA GLN A 191 5.26 1.83 -34.47
C GLN A 191 4.64 0.86 -33.46
N VAL A 192 3.47 1.19 -32.92
CA VAL A 192 2.77 0.37 -31.94
C VAL A 192 1.42 -0.02 -32.51
N LEU A 193 1.12 -1.31 -32.55
CA LEU A 193 -0.16 -1.85 -33.02
C LEU A 193 -0.78 -2.75 -31.95
N THR A 194 -2.05 -2.53 -31.63
CA THR A 194 -2.79 -3.38 -30.71
C THR A 194 -4.13 -3.78 -31.31
N THR A 195 -4.36 -5.07 -31.51
CA THR A 195 -5.61 -5.57 -32.10
C THR A 195 -6.55 -6.22 -31.08
N GLY A 196 -6.05 -6.54 -29.89
CA GLY A 196 -6.88 -7.06 -28.80
C GLY A 196 -7.81 -6.00 -28.20
N SER A 197 -8.92 -6.45 -27.64
CA SER A 197 -9.88 -5.63 -26.90
C SER A 197 -9.40 -5.33 -25.48
N ASN A 198 -9.85 -4.20 -24.93
CA ASN A 198 -9.50 -3.70 -23.60
C ASN A 198 -8.00 -3.60 -23.37
N SER A 199 -7.26 -3.24 -24.42
CA SER A 199 -5.80 -3.20 -24.43
C SER A 199 -5.28 -1.78 -24.58
N TYR A 200 -4.02 -1.56 -24.20
CA TYR A 200 -3.34 -0.27 -24.36
C TYR A 200 -2.31 -0.34 -25.48
N GLY A 201 -2.23 0.69 -26.32
CA GLY A 201 -1.07 0.85 -27.20
C GLY A 201 0.17 1.09 -26.36
N ILE A 202 0.18 2.22 -25.65
CA ILE A 202 1.24 2.60 -24.72
C ILE A 202 0.63 2.87 -23.35
N LEU A 203 1.16 2.22 -22.32
CA LEU A 203 0.89 2.49 -20.92
C LEU A 203 2.16 3.02 -20.24
N VAL A 204 2.10 4.27 -19.77
CA VAL A 204 3.10 4.88 -18.90
C VAL A 204 2.46 5.09 -17.53
N SER A 205 3.07 4.56 -16.48
CA SER A 205 2.48 4.67 -15.14
C SER A 205 3.52 4.86 -14.06
N SER A 206 3.28 5.80 -13.15
CA SER A 206 3.97 5.84 -11.86
C SER A 206 2.95 5.58 -10.76
N SER A 207 3.29 4.69 -9.83
CA SER A 207 2.46 4.42 -8.68
C SER A 207 3.32 4.26 -7.45
N SER A 208 2.92 4.86 -6.33
CA SER A 208 3.53 4.53 -5.04
C SER A 208 2.95 3.24 -4.44
N GLY A 209 3.60 2.73 -3.40
CA GLY A 209 3.06 1.64 -2.59
C GLY A 209 1.95 2.10 -1.63
N LYS A 210 1.40 1.14 -0.88
CA LYS A 210 0.46 1.35 0.23
C LYS A 210 1.18 1.40 1.58
N GLY A 211 0.73 2.29 2.47
CA GLY A 211 1.19 2.34 3.86
C GLY A 211 0.77 1.09 4.64
N GLY A 212 1.62 0.59 5.53
CA GLY A 212 1.35 -0.58 6.34
C GLY A 212 0.25 -0.33 7.38
N ALA A 213 -0.53 -1.34 7.72
CA ALA A 213 -1.51 -1.22 8.81
C ALA A 213 -0.81 -1.12 10.18
N GLY A 214 -1.39 -0.33 11.09
CA GLY A 214 -0.99 -0.32 12.49
C GLY A 214 -1.40 -1.60 13.21
N GLY A 215 -0.64 -1.97 14.22
CA GLY A 215 -0.90 -3.11 15.09
C GLY A 215 -2.02 -2.83 16.08
N SER A 216 -2.77 -3.87 16.42
CA SER A 216 -3.85 -3.78 17.40
C SER A 216 -3.37 -4.08 18.82
N GLY A 217 -3.99 -3.45 19.82
CA GLY A 217 -3.76 -3.73 21.24
C GLY A 217 -4.89 -4.54 21.88
N PHE A 218 -4.57 -5.38 22.88
CA PHE A 218 -5.54 -6.20 23.61
C PHE A 218 -5.42 -6.06 25.14
N LEU A 219 -6.55 -6.18 25.84
CA LEU A 219 -6.77 -6.01 27.29
C LEU A 219 -6.62 -4.58 27.82
N SER A 220 -5.40 -4.06 27.84
CA SER A 220 -5.11 -2.67 28.25
C SER A 220 -4.17 -1.95 27.28
N GLY A 221 -3.81 -2.61 26.17
CA GLY A 221 -2.98 -2.04 25.12
C GLY A 221 -3.78 -1.24 24.10
N GLY A 222 -3.23 -0.11 23.68
CA GLY A 222 -3.74 0.72 22.59
C GLY A 222 -3.39 0.14 21.21
N GLY A 223 -4.21 0.49 20.22
CA GLY A 223 -3.89 0.30 18.81
C GLY A 223 -3.01 1.45 18.31
N SER A 224 -2.19 1.19 17.30
CA SER A 224 -1.27 2.18 16.74
C SER A 224 -1.66 2.66 15.35
N GLY A 225 -1.11 3.81 14.94
CA GLY A 225 -1.44 4.43 13.66
C GLY A 225 -0.99 3.60 12.45
N GLY A 226 -1.73 3.72 11.36
CA GLY A 226 -1.33 3.20 10.06
C GLY A 226 -0.20 4.02 9.45
N GLY A 227 0.66 3.36 8.68
CA GLY A 227 1.80 3.98 8.00
C GLY A 227 1.39 5.01 6.96
N SER A 228 2.27 5.98 6.73
CA SER A 228 2.03 7.04 5.74
C SER A 228 1.96 6.45 4.32
N PRO A 229 1.13 7.03 3.43
CA PRO A 229 1.11 6.63 2.02
C PRO A 229 2.41 7.05 1.33
N GLY A 230 2.70 6.45 0.18
CA GLY A 230 3.66 7.02 -0.75
C GLY A 230 3.01 8.08 -1.65
N VAL A 231 3.85 8.92 -2.26
CA VAL A 231 3.44 9.88 -3.30
C VAL A 231 3.74 9.26 -4.66
N GLY A 232 2.81 9.39 -5.61
CA GLY A 232 3.03 8.97 -7.00
C GLY A 232 4.10 9.85 -7.66
N GLY A 233 5.00 9.25 -8.45
CA GLY A 233 5.96 10.02 -9.24
C GLY A 233 5.32 10.62 -10.49
N ASP A 234 6.04 11.46 -11.20
CA ASP A 234 5.53 12.06 -12.44
C ASP A 234 5.48 11.02 -13.56
N ALA A 235 4.48 11.11 -14.43
CA ALA A 235 4.34 10.22 -15.59
C ALA A 235 4.30 11.03 -16.88
N THR A 236 5.40 10.98 -17.64
CA THR A 236 5.57 11.67 -18.92
C THR A 236 5.62 10.68 -20.08
N ALA A 237 4.69 10.83 -21.02
CA ALA A 237 4.67 10.08 -22.27
C ALA A 237 4.84 11.04 -23.46
N THR A 238 5.94 10.91 -24.19
CA THR A 238 6.18 11.62 -25.45
C THR A 238 6.06 10.66 -26.61
N ASN A 239 5.10 10.89 -27.51
CA ASN A 239 4.91 10.08 -28.70
C ASN A 239 5.27 10.87 -29.96
N ASN A 240 6.34 10.45 -30.64
CA ASN A 240 6.75 10.93 -31.95
C ASN A 240 6.45 9.91 -33.07
N GLY A 241 6.08 8.68 -32.69
CA GLY A 241 5.82 7.58 -33.62
C GLY A 241 4.33 7.43 -33.96
N THR A 242 3.96 6.21 -34.33
CA THR A 242 2.57 5.84 -34.68
C THR A 242 2.05 4.85 -33.67
N VAL A 243 0.89 5.12 -33.07
CA VAL A 243 0.17 4.21 -32.19
C VAL A 243 -1.20 3.91 -32.80
N ALA A 244 -1.49 2.64 -33.04
CA ALA A 244 -2.75 2.16 -33.59
C ALA A 244 -3.38 1.11 -32.67
N THR A 245 -4.64 1.30 -32.27
CA THR A 245 -5.41 0.30 -31.51
C THR A 245 -6.74 0.01 -32.19
N GLN A 246 -7.16 -1.26 -32.28
CA GLN A 246 -8.35 -1.66 -33.06
C GLN A 246 -9.44 -2.37 -32.24
N GLY A 247 -9.12 -2.82 -31.02
CA GLY A 247 -10.07 -3.54 -30.17
C GLY A 247 -11.04 -2.62 -29.43
N ALA A 248 -12.22 -3.15 -29.10
CA ALA A 248 -13.21 -2.43 -28.30
C ALA A 248 -12.64 -2.06 -26.92
N GLY A 249 -12.95 -0.86 -26.43
CA GLY A 249 -12.47 -0.33 -25.15
C GLY A 249 -10.95 -0.10 -25.07
N SER A 250 -10.23 -0.21 -26.19
CA SER A 250 -8.78 -0.03 -26.21
C SER A 250 -8.39 1.44 -26.19
N ILE A 251 -7.29 1.74 -25.52
CA ILE A 251 -6.76 3.10 -25.39
C ILE A 251 -5.44 3.20 -26.15
N GLY A 252 -5.29 4.23 -26.97
CA GLY A 252 -4.06 4.48 -27.72
C GLY A 252 -2.89 4.70 -26.77
N ILE A 253 -2.95 5.79 -26.01
CA ILE A 253 -1.92 6.15 -25.02
C ILE A 253 -2.57 6.49 -23.69
N LEU A 254 -2.17 5.79 -22.64
CA LEU A 254 -2.49 6.12 -21.26
C LEU A 254 -1.21 6.50 -20.52
N ALA A 255 -1.16 7.71 -19.99
CA ALA A 255 -0.21 8.10 -18.95
C ALA A 255 -0.95 8.32 -17.64
N GLN A 256 -0.44 7.77 -16.53
CA GLN A 256 -1.08 7.95 -15.24
C GLN A 256 -0.08 8.05 -14.09
N SER A 257 -0.46 8.83 -13.07
CA SER A 257 0.23 8.84 -11.79
C SER A 257 -0.76 8.55 -10.68
N LEU A 258 -0.40 7.62 -9.80
CA LEU A 258 -1.25 7.12 -8.72
C LEU A 258 -0.57 7.37 -7.36
N GLY A 259 -1.19 8.22 -6.56
CA GLY A 259 -0.86 8.38 -5.14
C GLY A 259 -1.20 7.13 -4.32
N GLY A 260 -0.46 6.92 -3.25
CA GLY A 260 -0.54 5.70 -2.44
C GLY A 260 -1.72 5.72 -1.49
N SER A 261 -2.30 4.56 -1.24
CA SER A 261 -3.23 4.43 -0.13
C SER A 261 -2.49 4.48 1.21
N ALA A 262 -3.09 5.14 2.19
CA ALA A 262 -2.57 5.13 3.55
C ALA A 262 -2.77 3.77 4.22
N GLY A 263 -2.04 3.54 5.31
CA GLY A 263 -2.27 2.45 6.23
C GLY A 263 -3.46 2.72 7.15
N ASP A 264 -4.16 1.65 7.51
CA ASP A 264 -5.27 1.68 8.46
C ASP A 264 -4.73 1.64 9.90
N GLY A 265 -5.41 2.31 10.83
CA GLY A 265 -5.09 2.27 12.24
C GLY A 265 -5.45 0.92 12.88
N GLY A 266 -4.64 0.49 13.85
CA GLY A 266 -4.89 -0.73 14.62
C GLY A 266 -6.03 -0.55 15.63
N GLY A 267 -6.76 -1.63 15.89
CA GLY A 267 -7.84 -1.62 16.89
C GLY A 267 -7.33 -1.72 18.33
N SER A 268 -8.22 -1.51 19.29
CA SER A 268 -7.96 -1.80 20.71
C SER A 268 -9.17 -2.49 21.34
N TRP A 269 -8.94 -3.57 22.08
CA TRP A 269 -10.01 -4.37 22.69
C TRP A 269 -9.70 -4.71 24.14
N GLY A 270 -10.47 -4.20 25.11
CA GLY A 270 -10.19 -4.47 26.52
C GLY A 270 -10.92 -3.58 27.54
N LEU A 271 -10.42 -3.44 28.77
CA LEU A 271 -11.14 -2.70 29.83
C LEU A 271 -11.16 -1.19 29.54
N VAL A 272 -10.01 -0.65 29.14
CA VAL A 272 -9.83 0.71 28.62
C VAL A 272 -9.14 0.55 27.27
N SER A 273 -9.75 1.07 26.20
CA SER A 273 -9.28 0.84 24.83
C SER A 273 -9.17 2.13 24.02
N SER A 274 -7.97 2.43 23.54
CA SER A 274 -7.69 3.54 22.60
C SER A 274 -7.15 3.02 21.28
N SER A 275 -7.89 3.22 20.19
CA SER A 275 -7.49 2.72 18.87
C SER A 275 -6.60 3.70 18.10
N GLY A 276 -5.86 3.19 17.12
CA GLY A 276 -4.96 4.00 16.29
C GLY A 276 -5.67 4.76 15.16
N GLY A 277 -5.13 5.92 14.78
CA GLY A 277 -5.64 6.71 13.65
C GLY A 277 -5.27 6.15 12.27
N GLY A 278 -6.12 6.41 11.29
CA GLY A 278 -5.79 6.22 9.87
C GLY A 278 -5.00 7.39 9.31
N SER A 279 -4.10 7.12 8.36
CA SER A 279 -3.28 8.16 7.71
C SER A 279 -3.98 8.80 6.51
N TYR A 280 -3.57 10.01 6.10
CA TYR A 280 -4.07 10.66 4.88
C TYR A 280 -3.60 9.94 3.62
N GLY A 281 -4.33 10.05 2.51
CA GLY A 281 -3.94 9.47 1.22
C GLY A 281 -2.83 10.23 0.52
N GLY A 282 -2.04 9.53 -0.29
CA GLY A 282 -0.90 10.07 -1.00
C GLY A 282 -1.31 10.99 -2.16
N LYS A 283 -0.49 12.01 -2.44
CA LYS A 283 -0.68 12.83 -3.64
C LYS A 283 -0.31 12.04 -4.90
N GLY A 284 -1.07 12.21 -5.99
CA GLY A 284 -0.65 11.79 -7.34
C GLY A 284 0.35 12.79 -7.94
N GLY A 285 1.34 12.30 -8.68
CA GLY A 285 2.31 13.13 -9.41
C GLY A 285 1.72 13.79 -10.64
N ASP A 286 2.45 14.70 -11.26
CA ASP A 286 1.99 15.36 -12.48
C ASP A 286 2.10 14.41 -13.68
N VAL A 287 1.11 14.51 -14.56
CA VAL A 287 1.01 13.66 -15.75
C VAL A 287 1.07 14.53 -16.98
N ARG A 288 2.03 14.22 -17.85
CA ARG A 288 2.24 14.96 -19.09
C ARG A 288 2.28 14.03 -20.27
N VAL A 289 1.49 14.37 -21.28
CA VAL A 289 1.49 13.65 -22.55
C VAL A 289 1.80 14.62 -23.69
N ASN A 290 2.95 14.44 -24.33
CA ASN A 290 3.35 15.20 -25.51
C ASN A 290 3.09 14.36 -26.76
N GLN A 291 1.99 14.65 -27.46
CA GLN A 291 1.62 13.99 -28.70
C GLN A 291 2.16 14.77 -29.87
N ASN A 292 3.20 14.24 -30.52
CA ASN A 292 3.81 14.85 -31.71
C ASN A 292 3.57 14.01 -32.97
N GLY A 293 3.35 12.69 -32.81
CA GLY A 293 3.12 11.74 -33.88
C GLY A 293 1.64 11.43 -34.13
N VAL A 294 1.37 10.19 -34.54
CA VAL A 294 0.03 9.73 -34.92
C VAL A 294 -0.53 8.78 -33.87
N VAL A 295 -1.79 8.99 -33.48
CA VAL A 295 -2.59 8.07 -32.66
C VAL A 295 -3.89 7.76 -33.41
N GLN A 296 -4.12 6.49 -33.71
CA GLN A 296 -5.35 5.99 -34.31
C GLN A 296 -5.96 4.95 -33.41
N THR A 297 -7.22 5.13 -33.02
CA THR A 297 -7.94 4.17 -32.20
C THR A 297 -9.27 3.85 -32.84
N GLU A 298 -9.60 2.57 -32.91
CA GLU A 298 -10.82 2.04 -33.51
C GLU A 298 -11.47 1.07 -32.53
N GLY A 299 -12.79 1.00 -32.56
CA GLY A 299 -13.59 0.09 -31.73
C GLY A 299 -14.57 0.83 -30.82
N GLU A 300 -15.63 0.14 -30.40
CA GLU A 300 -16.61 0.68 -29.46
C GLU A 300 -15.93 1.08 -28.15
N GLY A 301 -16.18 2.31 -27.67
CA GLY A 301 -15.61 2.84 -26.42
C GLY A 301 -14.09 3.07 -26.45
N ALA A 302 -13.46 3.09 -27.62
CA ALA A 302 -12.02 3.34 -27.75
C ALA A 302 -11.66 4.79 -27.37
N HIS A 303 -10.47 4.98 -26.81
CA HIS A 303 -9.97 6.30 -26.41
C HIS A 303 -8.63 6.60 -27.09
N GLY A 304 -8.47 7.81 -27.64
CA GLY A 304 -7.23 8.23 -28.28
C GLY A 304 -6.08 8.35 -27.28
N VAL A 305 -6.09 9.42 -26.50
CA VAL A 305 -5.04 9.74 -25.52
C VAL A 305 -5.67 10.16 -24.20
N LEU A 306 -5.22 9.52 -23.12
CA LEU A 306 -5.68 9.74 -21.75
C LEU A 306 -4.49 10.05 -20.83
N ALA A 307 -4.68 11.06 -19.99
CA ALA A 307 -3.74 11.49 -18.96
C ALA A 307 -4.48 11.60 -17.64
N GLU A 308 -4.04 10.88 -16.60
CA GLU A 308 -4.75 10.81 -15.32
C GLU A 308 -3.79 10.94 -14.14
N SER A 309 -3.92 12.00 -13.36
CA SER A 309 -3.29 12.07 -12.04
C SER A 309 -4.34 11.84 -10.97
N ILE A 310 -4.14 10.80 -10.16
CA ILE A 310 -5.11 10.33 -9.17
C ILE A 310 -4.42 10.31 -7.80
N GLY A 311 -5.02 11.01 -6.83
CA GLY A 311 -4.60 10.90 -5.43
C GLY A 311 -5.04 9.58 -4.81
N GLY A 312 -4.29 9.12 -3.81
CA GLY A 312 -4.56 7.89 -3.09
C GLY A 312 -5.68 8.04 -2.05
N SER A 313 -6.16 6.91 -1.54
CA SER A 313 -7.16 6.88 -0.48
C SER A 313 -6.52 7.10 0.91
N GLY A 314 -7.25 7.72 1.82
CA GLY A 314 -6.89 7.70 3.25
C GLY A 314 -7.05 6.30 3.84
N GLY A 315 -6.51 6.10 5.05
CA GLY A 315 -6.66 4.88 5.83
C GLY A 315 -7.80 4.99 6.82
N ASP A 316 -8.37 3.85 7.20
CA ASP A 316 -9.42 3.78 8.20
C ASP A 316 -8.86 4.02 9.61
N GLY A 317 -9.69 4.61 10.48
CA GLY A 317 -9.40 4.65 11.90
C GLY A 317 -9.62 3.28 12.54
N GLY A 318 -8.81 2.93 13.52
CA GLY A 318 -8.96 1.70 14.29
C GLY A 318 -10.26 1.69 15.10
N SER A 319 -10.79 0.49 15.34
CA SER A 319 -11.96 0.30 16.21
C SER A 319 -11.55 0.06 17.66
N GLY A 320 -12.26 0.67 18.61
CA GLY A 320 -12.12 0.44 20.04
C GLY A 320 -13.31 -0.32 20.60
N GLY A 321 -13.09 -1.26 21.52
CA GLY A 321 -14.17 -1.98 22.22
C GLY A 321 -13.79 -2.35 23.65
N GLY A 322 -14.61 -1.89 24.62
CA GLY A 322 -14.28 -2.03 26.03
C GLY A 322 -15.28 -1.42 27.01
N LEU A 323 -14.97 -1.47 28.31
CA LEU A 323 -15.77 -0.78 29.35
C LEU A 323 -15.67 0.74 29.16
N PHE A 324 -14.49 1.23 28.79
CA PHE A 324 -14.24 2.58 28.28
C PHE A 324 -13.52 2.48 26.94
N ALA A 325 -14.13 3.00 25.87
CA ALA A 325 -13.58 2.88 24.52
C ALA A 325 -13.62 4.20 23.75
N ASP A 326 -12.49 4.60 23.20
CA ASP A 326 -12.37 5.63 22.17
C ASP A 326 -12.04 5.01 20.81
N GLY A 327 -12.79 5.44 19.81
CA GLY A 327 -12.50 5.15 18.41
C GLY A 327 -11.70 6.29 17.79
N SER A 328 -10.92 5.96 16.77
CA SER A 328 -10.09 6.91 16.04
C SER A 328 -10.71 7.30 14.70
N ASN A 329 -10.29 8.47 14.19
CA ASN A 329 -10.72 8.94 12.88
C ASN A 329 -9.91 8.28 11.76
N GLY A 330 -10.56 8.07 10.61
CA GLY A 330 -9.87 7.78 9.37
C GLY A 330 -9.27 9.03 8.73
N GLY A 331 -8.34 8.84 7.80
CA GLY A 331 -7.71 9.90 7.03
C GLY A 331 -8.51 10.26 5.77
N ALA A 332 -8.36 11.51 5.31
CA ALA A 332 -8.90 11.93 4.02
C ALA A 332 -8.07 11.38 2.85
N GLY A 333 -8.67 11.30 1.66
CA GLY A 333 -7.94 11.00 0.42
C GLY A 333 -6.96 12.11 0.03
N GLY A 334 -5.95 11.75 -0.77
CA GLY A 334 -4.96 12.67 -1.31
C GLY A 334 -5.45 13.38 -2.57
N PRO A 335 -4.86 14.54 -2.92
CA PRO A 335 -5.14 15.23 -4.18
C PRO A 335 -4.45 14.53 -5.36
N GLY A 336 -5.02 14.68 -6.56
CA GLY A 336 -4.27 14.48 -7.81
C GLY A 336 -3.32 15.65 -8.08
N GLY A 337 -2.37 15.43 -8.98
CA GLY A 337 -1.55 16.45 -9.63
C GLY A 337 -2.18 16.97 -10.93
N ASP A 338 -1.40 17.74 -11.68
CA ASP A 338 -1.85 18.28 -12.96
C ASP A 338 -1.81 17.20 -14.05
N ALA A 339 -2.84 17.14 -14.89
CA ALA A 339 -2.89 16.25 -16.06
C ALA A 339 -2.96 17.08 -17.34
N THR A 340 -1.91 17.04 -18.16
CA THR A 340 -1.79 17.86 -19.36
C THR A 340 -1.48 17.02 -20.59
N ILE A 341 -2.30 17.18 -21.64
CA ILE A 341 -2.01 16.67 -22.99
C ILE A 341 -1.65 17.86 -23.87
N THR A 342 -0.47 17.82 -24.49
CA THR A 342 -0.01 18.83 -25.45
C THR A 342 0.10 18.20 -26.84
N ALA A 343 -0.60 18.79 -27.81
CA ALA A 343 -0.58 18.39 -29.20
C ALA A 343 0.46 19.24 -29.97
N GLY A 344 1.47 18.59 -30.54
CA GLY A 344 2.48 19.21 -31.39
C GLY A 344 1.94 19.56 -32.78
N SER A 345 2.68 20.36 -33.54
CA SER A 345 2.27 20.89 -34.86
C SER A 345 1.96 19.81 -35.91
N ASN A 346 2.58 18.63 -35.79
CA ASN A 346 2.42 17.50 -36.71
C ASN A 346 1.58 16.37 -36.11
N SER A 347 0.96 16.61 -34.94
CA SER A 347 0.21 15.58 -34.24
C SER A 347 -1.12 15.28 -34.92
N SER A 348 -1.53 14.01 -34.86
CA SER A 348 -2.84 13.57 -35.33
C SER A 348 -3.39 12.53 -34.37
N THR A 349 -4.58 12.79 -33.83
CA THR A 349 -5.31 11.81 -33.01
C THR A 349 -6.68 11.59 -33.62
N LYS A 350 -6.92 10.37 -34.12
CA LYS A 350 -8.19 9.96 -34.71
C LYS A 350 -8.74 8.78 -33.93
N THR A 351 -10.02 8.87 -33.58
CA THR A 351 -10.73 7.85 -32.81
C THR A 351 -12.03 7.54 -33.54
N SER A 352 -12.36 6.26 -33.77
CA SER A 352 -13.56 5.82 -34.48
C SER A 352 -14.24 4.63 -33.78
N GLY A 353 -15.57 4.57 -33.87
CA GLY A 353 -16.39 3.58 -33.18
C GLY A 353 -17.47 4.23 -32.32
N ASP A 354 -18.47 3.46 -31.93
CA ASP A 354 -19.55 3.95 -31.08
C ASP A 354 -18.99 4.33 -29.69
N PHE A 355 -19.41 5.47 -29.13
CA PHE A 355 -18.94 6.01 -27.85
C PHE A 355 -17.43 6.29 -27.74
N ALA A 356 -16.72 6.39 -28.86
CA ALA A 356 -15.28 6.62 -28.86
C ALA A 356 -14.92 8.10 -28.55
N LEU A 357 -13.89 8.34 -27.74
CA LEU A 357 -13.50 9.69 -27.27
C LEU A 357 -12.06 10.07 -27.70
N PRO A 358 -11.84 11.24 -28.33
CA PRO A 358 -10.52 11.62 -28.84
C PRO A 358 -9.54 12.15 -27.77
N SER A 359 -10.01 12.80 -26.68
CA SER A 359 -9.17 13.26 -25.55
C SER A 359 -9.99 13.65 -24.31
N SER A 360 -9.34 13.75 -23.13
CA SER A 360 -9.98 14.02 -21.84
C SER A 360 -10.57 15.43 -21.72
N ARG A 361 -11.81 15.54 -21.23
CA ARG A 361 -12.50 16.79 -20.93
C ARG A 361 -12.44 17.06 -19.41
N SER A 362 -11.81 18.16 -19.00
CA SER A 362 -11.98 18.70 -17.64
C SER A 362 -13.38 19.30 -17.49
N PRO A 363 -14.11 19.07 -16.38
CA PRO A 363 -15.48 19.56 -16.25
C PRO A 363 -15.48 21.04 -15.87
N SER A 364 -15.65 21.94 -16.86
CA SER A 364 -16.16 23.28 -16.59
C SER A 364 -17.10 23.77 -17.70
N ALA A 365 -18.31 24.12 -17.25
CA ALA A 365 -19.36 24.96 -17.84
C ALA A 365 -19.77 24.81 -19.33
N ALA A 366 -21.05 24.43 -19.48
CA ALA A 366 -22.03 24.91 -20.47
C ALA A 366 -21.91 24.51 -21.95
N ALA A 367 -22.67 23.46 -22.31
CA ALA A 367 -23.53 23.50 -23.50
C ALA A 367 -24.83 22.76 -23.16
N ALA A 368 -25.84 23.52 -22.74
CA ALA A 368 -27.21 23.04 -22.67
C ALA A 368 -27.78 23.03 -24.09
N ALA A 369 -28.03 21.84 -24.64
CA ALA A 369 -28.96 21.64 -25.74
C ALA A 369 -29.44 20.17 -25.76
N THR A 370 -30.56 19.94 -25.05
CA THR A 370 -31.64 18.99 -25.35
C THR A 370 -31.30 17.69 -26.10
N ALA A 371 -31.12 16.60 -25.35
CA ALA A 371 -31.80 15.30 -25.55
C ALA A 371 -31.47 14.38 -24.37
N ALA A 372 -32.49 13.88 -23.67
CA ALA A 372 -32.33 12.83 -22.66
C ALA A 372 -31.98 11.50 -23.35
N PRO A 373 -31.09 10.68 -22.76
CA PRO A 373 -31.57 9.68 -21.81
C PRO A 373 -30.76 9.63 -20.51
N ARG A 374 -31.29 8.84 -19.58
CA ARG A 374 -30.95 8.75 -18.15
C ARG A 374 -29.48 8.42 -17.91
N TRP A 375 -28.78 9.31 -17.20
CA TRP A 375 -27.46 9.04 -16.62
C TRP A 375 -27.61 8.80 -15.12
N VAL A 376 -27.21 7.60 -14.66
CA VAL A 376 -27.02 7.31 -13.24
C VAL A 376 -25.73 8.02 -12.80
N TRP A 377 -25.88 9.01 -11.94
CA TRP A 377 -24.74 9.65 -11.26
C TRP A 377 -24.29 8.77 -10.09
N TRP A 378 -23.03 8.35 -10.08
CA TRP A 378 -22.33 8.10 -8.82
C TRP A 378 -21.79 9.43 -8.31
N ARG A 379 -22.54 10.07 -7.40
CA ARG A 379 -21.94 11.04 -6.47
C ARG A 379 -21.35 10.24 -5.32
N SER A 380 -20.03 10.34 -5.12
CA SER A 380 -19.44 10.02 -3.82
C SER A 380 -20.02 11.01 -2.81
N ALA A 381 -21.02 10.54 -2.05
CA ALA A 381 -21.48 11.26 -0.88
C ALA A 381 -20.35 11.19 0.16
N ALA A 382 -19.55 12.25 0.26
CA ALA A 382 -18.81 12.55 1.47
C ALA A 382 -19.87 12.77 2.57
N ARG A 383 -20.17 11.70 3.32
CA ARG A 383 -21.06 11.75 4.47
C ARG A 383 -20.25 12.39 5.59
N ALA A 384 -20.32 13.72 5.71
CA ALA A 384 -19.84 14.44 6.88
C ALA A 384 -20.61 13.91 8.10
N ALA A 385 -19.93 13.12 8.95
CA ALA A 385 -20.47 12.71 10.23
C ALA A 385 -20.64 13.96 11.11
N ARG A 386 -21.89 14.28 11.41
CA ARG A 386 -22.28 15.39 12.28
C ARG A 386 -21.86 15.03 13.71
N ALA A 387 -20.90 15.76 14.26
CA ALA A 387 -20.55 15.68 15.68
C ALA A 387 -21.78 16.02 16.53
N ALA A 388 -22.30 15.03 17.26
CA ALA A 388 -23.24 15.26 18.34
C ALA A 388 -22.44 15.57 19.60
N THR A 389 -22.17 16.86 19.85
CA THR A 389 -21.81 17.32 21.18
C THR A 389 -23.02 17.13 22.09
N ARG A 390 -22.90 16.25 23.08
CA ARG A 390 -23.75 16.28 24.26
C ARG A 390 -22.86 16.24 25.50
N ALA A 391 -22.89 17.33 26.24
CA ALA A 391 -22.42 17.46 27.62
C ALA A 391 -23.46 18.31 28.37
N PRO A 392 -23.53 18.24 29.71
CA PRO A 392 -23.09 17.17 30.60
C PRO A 392 -24.18 16.13 30.90
#